data_AF-A0A346AXY1-F1
#
_entry.id   AF-A0A346AXY1-F1
#
_cell.length_a   1.000
_cell.length_b   1.000
_cell.length_c   1.000
_cell.angle_alpha   90.00
_cell.angle_beta   90.00
_cell.angle_gamma   90.00
#
_symmetry.space_group_name_H-M   'P 1'
#
loop_
_entity.id
_entity.type
_entity.pdbx_description
1 polymer ?
#
loop_
_entity_poly.entity_id
_entity_poly.type
_entity_poly.pdbx_seq_one_letter_code
_entity_poly.pdbx_strand_id
1 'polypeptide(L)'
;MSKFCPQCGKPISEDAKFCPACGAPARPGSQMQGKADITEPFVLSGSANEEAGPERGIPNDIFRNGYREDRGIKEMFFNAAGRLNRKRYFLRSLVLLPVLLVAMLLIAADESLFMALGIVLYIAAGIPNILLSVRRCHDINHSGWFLLLALLPIGNIIIPLLLLFKKGTDGPNTYGADPLGPYVVICRDASDR
;
A
#
# COMPACT_ATOMS: atom_id res chain seq x y z
N MET A 1 25.62 45.36 2.82
CA MET A 1 25.52 45.06 1.36
C MET A 1 24.07 44.68 1.12
N SER A 2 23.32 45.37 0.26
CA SER A 2 21.89 45.09 0.07
C SER A 2 21.68 43.65 -0.42
N LYS A 3 20.99 42.83 0.37
CA LYS A 3 20.63 41.46 -0.01
C LYS A 3 19.34 41.49 -0.81
N PHE A 4 19.25 40.62 -1.81
CA PHE A 4 18.07 40.44 -2.67
C PHE A 4 17.48 39.05 -2.46
N CYS A 5 16.15 38.94 -2.58
CA CYS A 5 15.46 37.67 -2.48
C CYS A 5 15.81 36.76 -3.68
N PRO A 6 16.22 35.49 -3.46
CA PRO A 6 16.58 34.57 -4.55
C PRO A 6 15.38 34.11 -5.39
N GLN A 7 14.16 34.32 -4.88
CA GLN A 7 12.93 33.82 -5.50
C GLN A 7 12.19 34.90 -6.31
N CYS A 8 12.25 36.18 -5.89
CA CYS A 8 11.56 37.27 -6.58
C CYS A 8 12.42 38.50 -6.91
N GLY A 9 13.70 38.51 -6.51
CA GLY A 9 14.65 39.57 -6.85
C GLY A 9 14.47 40.92 -6.13
N LYS A 10 13.49 41.07 -5.22
CA LYS A 10 13.28 42.30 -4.46
C LYS A 10 14.29 42.46 -3.32
N PRO A 11 14.69 43.70 -2.96
CA PRO A 11 15.59 43.94 -1.85
C PRO A 11 14.93 43.53 -0.52
N ILE A 12 15.71 42.91 0.36
CA ILE A 12 15.29 42.45 1.68
C ILE A 12 16.15 43.11 2.77
N SER A 13 15.59 43.36 3.95
CA SER A 13 16.37 43.87 5.09
C SER A 13 17.35 42.81 5.58
N GLU A 14 18.50 43.25 6.12
CA GLU A 14 19.59 42.34 6.50
C GLU A 14 19.18 41.31 7.58
N ASP A 15 18.13 41.62 8.36
CA ASP A 15 17.56 40.81 9.44
C ASP A 15 16.21 40.15 9.13
N ALA A 16 15.68 40.31 7.90
CA ALA A 16 14.43 39.65 7.53
C ALA A 16 14.58 38.12 7.61
N LYS A 17 13.61 37.44 8.23
CA LYS A 17 13.49 35.96 8.20
C LYS A 17 12.79 35.49 6.92
N PHE A 18 11.84 36.28 6.41
CA PHE A 18 11.04 35.99 5.22
C PHE A 18 10.92 37.22 4.33
N CYS A 19 10.77 37.01 3.02
CA CYS A 19 10.56 38.08 2.05
C CYS A 19 9.13 38.64 2.20
N PRO A 20 8.96 39.95 2.40
CA PRO A 20 7.63 40.56 2.56
C PRO A 20 6.80 40.58 1.27
N ALA A 21 7.43 40.35 0.11
CA ALA A 21 6.75 40.38 -1.18
C ALA A 21 6.26 39.01 -1.66
N CYS A 22 7.00 37.94 -1.41
CA CYS A 22 6.67 36.59 -1.89
C CYS A 22 6.61 35.51 -0.80
N GLY A 23 6.99 35.82 0.44
CA GLY A 23 6.97 34.87 1.56
C GLY A 23 8.15 33.89 1.62
N ALA A 24 9.07 33.89 0.65
CA ALA A 24 10.23 32.98 0.64
C ALA A 24 11.21 33.28 1.80
N PRO A 25 11.89 32.26 2.37
CA PRO A 25 12.85 32.46 3.45
C PRO A 25 14.07 33.26 2.97
N ALA A 26 14.51 34.20 3.79
CA ALA A 26 15.56 35.16 3.44
C ALA A 26 16.99 34.63 3.66
N ARG A 27 17.16 33.50 4.36
CA ARG A 27 18.45 32.84 4.55
C ARG A 27 18.30 31.32 4.35
N PRO A 28 18.97 30.72 3.35
CA PRO A 28 19.12 29.27 3.29
C PRO A 28 20.20 28.87 4.32
N GLY A 29 19.83 28.47 5.54
CA GLY A 29 20.82 27.89 6.47
C GLY A 29 20.61 27.94 7.98
N SER A 30 19.43 28.23 8.55
CA SER A 30 19.20 28.02 9.99
C SER A 30 18.26 26.85 10.23
N GLN A 31 18.82 25.75 10.69
CA GLN A 31 18.13 24.52 11.07
C GLN A 31 17.01 24.77 12.08
N MET A 32 15.84 24.19 11.83
CA MET A 32 14.87 23.83 12.86
C MET A 32 14.86 22.30 12.92
N GLN A 33 15.45 21.75 13.98
CA GLN A 33 15.37 20.33 14.32
C GLN A 33 13.94 19.99 14.76
N GLY A 34 13.29 19.04 14.07
CA GLY A 34 12.05 18.44 14.55
C GLY A 34 11.09 17.84 13.51
N LYS A 35 11.41 16.63 13.07
CA LYS A 35 10.47 15.51 12.78
C LYS A 35 9.80 15.44 11.38
N ALA A 36 10.32 14.49 10.60
CA ALA A 36 9.76 13.80 9.44
C ALA A 36 9.33 14.69 8.28
N ASP A 37 10.34 15.18 7.56
CA ASP A 37 10.17 15.89 6.30
C ASP A 37 9.91 14.90 5.15
N ILE A 38 8.89 15.21 4.38
CA ILE A 38 8.34 14.44 3.27
C ILE A 38 8.85 15.09 1.99
N THR A 39 10.15 15.24 1.80
CA THR A 39 10.64 15.88 0.57
C THR A 39 12.11 15.56 0.34
N GLU A 40 12.41 14.42 -0.29
CA GLU A 40 13.37 14.33 -1.39
C GLU A 40 12.97 13.09 -2.23
N PRO A 41 12.82 13.19 -3.56
CA PRO A 41 12.73 12.00 -4.39
C PRO A 41 14.07 11.27 -4.28
N PHE A 42 14.03 10.03 -3.79
CA PHE A 42 15.18 9.14 -3.81
C PHE A 42 15.51 8.80 -5.26
N VAL A 43 16.44 9.56 -5.85
CA VAL A 43 17.00 9.31 -7.18
C VAL A 43 17.92 8.10 -7.08
N LEU A 44 17.45 6.94 -7.55
CA LEU A 44 18.32 5.80 -7.82
C LEU A 44 19.17 6.13 -9.05
N SER A 45 20.31 6.79 -8.84
CA SER A 45 21.41 6.82 -9.81
C SER A 45 22.14 5.48 -9.75
N GLY A 46 21.58 4.45 -10.37
CA GLY A 46 22.21 3.13 -10.48
C GLY A 46 22.44 2.79 -11.95
N SER A 47 23.69 2.87 -12.41
CA SER A 47 24.08 2.33 -13.71
C SER A 47 23.86 0.82 -13.71
N ALA A 48 23.04 0.35 -14.64
CA ALA A 48 22.85 -1.07 -14.87
C ALA A 48 24.16 -1.68 -15.40
N ASN A 49 24.82 -2.51 -14.59
CA ASN A 49 25.71 -3.54 -15.10
C ASN A 49 24.97 -4.87 -14.91
N GLU A 50 24.66 -5.50 -16.04
CA GLU A 50 24.26 -6.89 -16.18
C GLU A 50 25.22 -7.81 -15.41
N GLU A 51 24.69 -8.70 -14.56
CA GLU A 51 25.01 -10.13 -14.57
C GLU A 51 24.26 -10.90 -13.46
N ALA A 52 23.69 -12.05 -13.86
CA ALA A 52 23.42 -13.27 -13.09
C ALA A 52 22.10 -13.46 -12.30
N GLY A 53 21.30 -14.43 -12.80
CA GLY A 53 20.38 -15.26 -12.02
C GLY A 53 19.11 -15.67 -12.79
N PRO A 54 18.56 -16.88 -12.65
CA PRO A 54 17.27 -17.23 -13.26
C PRO A 54 16.16 -16.57 -12.44
N GLU A 55 16.00 -15.28 -12.66
CA GLU A 55 14.99 -14.46 -12.00
C GLU A 55 13.62 -14.90 -12.49
N ARG A 56 12.74 -15.32 -11.58
CA ARG A 56 11.31 -15.05 -11.74
C ARG A 56 11.16 -13.53 -11.63
N GLY A 57 11.57 -12.84 -12.68
CA GLY A 57 11.69 -11.40 -12.76
C GLY A 57 10.34 -10.78 -12.43
N ILE A 58 10.34 -9.97 -11.38
CA ILE A 58 9.25 -9.06 -11.11
C ILE A 58 9.20 -8.11 -12.32
N PRO A 59 8.10 -8.05 -13.07
CA PRO A 59 8.07 -7.25 -14.29
C PRO A 59 8.33 -5.77 -13.97
N ASN A 60 9.11 -5.11 -14.82
CA ASN A 60 9.61 -3.74 -14.67
C ASN A 60 8.50 -2.68 -14.52
N ASP A 61 7.24 -3.04 -14.74
CA ASP A 61 6.07 -2.19 -14.57
C ASP A 61 5.72 -1.92 -13.10
N ILE A 62 6.15 -2.77 -12.16
CA ILE A 62 5.92 -2.57 -10.71
C ILE A 62 6.63 -1.32 -10.19
N PHE A 63 7.87 -1.09 -10.62
CA PHE A 63 8.62 0.11 -10.27
C PHE A 63 8.16 1.32 -11.11
N ARG A 64 7.62 1.09 -12.31
CA ARG A 64 7.27 2.16 -13.25
C ARG A 64 5.93 2.86 -12.98
N ASN A 65 4.95 2.17 -12.38
CA ASN A 65 3.56 2.65 -12.32
C ASN A 65 3.04 3.02 -10.93
N GLY A 66 3.86 2.96 -9.87
CA GLY A 66 3.41 3.22 -8.51
C GLY A 66 2.32 2.24 -8.04
N TYR A 67 1.75 2.51 -6.86
CA TYR A 67 0.63 1.69 -6.36
C TYR A 67 -0.61 1.88 -7.23
N ARG A 68 -1.04 0.83 -7.93
CA ARG A 68 -2.29 0.83 -8.71
C ARG A 68 -3.48 0.67 -7.77
N GLU A 69 -4.33 1.70 -7.70
CA GLU A 69 -5.59 1.58 -6.98
C GLU A 69 -6.54 0.59 -7.68
N ASP A 70 -6.97 -0.43 -6.93
CA ASP A 70 -8.03 -1.33 -7.37
C ASP A 70 -9.36 -0.56 -7.51
N ARG A 71 -9.86 -0.45 -8.74
CA ARG A 71 -11.16 0.13 -9.07
C ARG A 71 -12.04 -0.96 -9.68
N GLY A 72 -13.27 -1.09 -9.18
CA GLY A 72 -14.22 -2.12 -9.61
C GLY A 72 -14.33 -3.30 -8.64
N ILE A 73 -15.48 -3.97 -8.64
CA ILE A 73 -15.79 -5.05 -7.68
C ILE A 73 -14.82 -6.23 -7.85
N LYS A 74 -14.48 -6.58 -9.10
CA LYS A 74 -13.56 -7.67 -9.42
C LYS A 74 -12.17 -7.40 -8.85
N GLU A 75 -11.66 -6.20 -9.04
CA GLU A 75 -10.33 -5.78 -8.60
C GLU A 75 -10.28 -5.62 -7.08
N MET A 76 -11.39 -5.20 -6.47
CA MET A 76 -11.51 -5.02 -5.02
C MET A 76 -11.57 -6.35 -4.25
N PHE A 77 -12.28 -7.36 -4.78
CA PHE A 77 -12.60 -8.59 -4.04
C PHE A 77 -12.05 -9.87 -4.68
N PHE A 78 -11.90 -9.93 -6.00
CA PHE A 78 -11.55 -11.14 -6.75
C PHE A 78 -10.15 -11.10 -7.39
N ASN A 79 -9.29 -10.19 -6.92
CA ASN A 79 -7.90 -10.12 -7.32
C ASN A 79 -6.99 -10.61 -6.18
N ALA A 80 -6.04 -11.50 -6.50
CA ALA A 80 -5.02 -12.00 -5.57
C ALA A 80 -3.70 -11.23 -5.65
N ALA A 81 -3.48 -10.49 -6.75
CA ALA A 81 -2.22 -9.82 -7.03
C ALA A 81 -2.09 -8.50 -6.28
N GLY A 82 -0.85 -8.11 -5.99
CA GLY A 82 -0.54 -6.85 -5.34
C GLY A 82 -0.73 -6.87 -3.82
N ARG A 83 -0.63 -5.67 -3.26
CA ARG A 83 -0.67 -5.43 -1.81
C ARG A 83 -1.99 -4.81 -1.39
N LEU A 84 -2.42 -5.12 -0.17
CA LEU A 84 -3.62 -4.53 0.43
C LEU A 84 -3.29 -4.04 1.84
N ASN A 85 -3.44 -2.74 2.06
CA ASN A 85 -3.18 -2.15 3.37
C ASN A 85 -4.22 -2.60 4.41
N ARG A 86 -3.87 -2.50 5.70
CA ARG A 86 -4.73 -2.91 6.82
C ARG A 86 -6.12 -2.24 6.81
N LYS A 87 -6.23 -0.96 6.42
CA LYS A 87 -7.50 -0.21 6.43
C LYS A 87 -8.48 -0.76 5.39
N ARG A 88 -8.00 -0.94 4.14
CA ARG A 88 -8.81 -1.48 3.03
C ARG A 88 -9.15 -2.95 3.29
N TYR A 89 -8.20 -3.73 3.81
CA TYR A 89 -8.44 -5.10 4.26
C TYR A 89 -9.58 -5.14 5.28
N PHE A 90 -9.48 -4.40 6.38
CA PHE A 90 -10.49 -4.39 7.42
C PHE A 90 -11.87 -3.97 6.91
N LEU A 91 -11.97 -2.86 6.16
CA LEU A 91 -13.25 -2.37 5.65
C LEU A 91 -13.91 -3.36 4.68
N ARG A 92 -13.12 -4.00 3.79
CA ARG A 92 -13.66 -4.99 2.84
C ARG A 92 -14.05 -6.28 3.54
N SER A 93 -13.27 -6.75 4.51
CA SER A 93 -13.63 -7.90 5.35
C SER A 93 -14.89 -7.62 6.17
N LEU A 94 -15.07 -6.39 6.67
CA LEU A 94 -16.28 -5.97 7.40
C LEU A 94 -17.53 -6.02 6.51
N VAL A 95 -17.42 -5.70 5.22
CA VAL A 95 -18.52 -5.83 4.25
C VAL A 95 -18.89 -7.31 3.99
N LEU A 96 -17.90 -8.22 3.98
CA LEU A 96 -18.13 -9.66 3.79
C LEU A 96 -18.62 -10.36 5.06
N LEU A 97 -18.29 -9.83 6.25
CA LEU A 97 -18.62 -10.42 7.55
C LEU A 97 -20.12 -10.74 7.72
N PRO A 98 -21.09 -9.84 7.48
CA PRO A 98 -22.50 -10.17 7.66
C PRO A 98 -22.97 -11.30 6.74
N VAL A 99 -22.45 -11.38 5.51
CA VAL A 99 -22.79 -12.46 4.57
C VAL A 99 -22.29 -13.81 5.10
N LEU A 100 -21.06 -13.83 5.63
CA LEU A 100 -20.49 -15.03 6.26
C LEU A 100 -21.27 -15.44 7.53
N LEU A 101 -21.72 -14.48 8.35
CA LEU A 101 -22.53 -14.78 9.53
C LEU A 101 -23.89 -15.37 9.16
N VAL A 102 -24.59 -14.78 8.18
CA VAL A 102 -25.87 -15.31 7.68
C VAL A 102 -25.67 -16.70 7.09
N ALA A 103 -24.61 -16.93 6.31
CA ALA A 103 -24.29 -18.24 5.77
C ALA A 103 -24.11 -19.30 6.86
N MET A 104 -23.40 -18.98 7.95
CA MET A 104 -23.22 -19.89 9.08
C MET A 104 -24.52 -20.17 9.84
N LEU A 105 -25.38 -19.16 10.01
CA LEU A 105 -26.70 -19.35 10.63
C LEU A 105 -27.61 -20.25 9.79
N LEU A 106 -27.59 -20.11 8.46
CA LEU A 106 -28.36 -20.95 7.55
C LEU A 106 -27.87 -22.41 7.55
N ILE A 107 -26.55 -22.63 7.65
CA ILE A 107 -25.97 -23.97 7.80
C ILE A 107 -26.38 -24.58 9.14
N ALA A 108 -26.37 -23.79 10.22
CA ALA A 108 -26.73 -24.25 11.56
C ALA A 108 -28.24 -24.51 11.75
N ALA A 109 -29.09 -24.04 10.85
CA ALA A 109 -30.54 -24.24 10.91
C ALA A 109 -30.96 -25.70 10.64
N ASP A 110 -30.06 -26.55 10.13
CA ASP A 110 -30.23 -28.00 9.87
C ASP A 110 -31.43 -28.36 8.94
N GLU A 111 -31.91 -27.37 8.18
CA GLU A 111 -32.88 -27.55 7.12
C GLU A 111 -32.18 -27.69 5.78
N SER A 112 -32.48 -28.74 5.01
CA SER A 112 -31.74 -29.11 3.79
C SER A 112 -31.57 -27.95 2.79
N LEU A 113 -32.62 -27.17 2.54
CA LEU A 113 -32.58 -26.01 1.64
C LEU A 113 -31.74 -24.86 2.20
N PHE A 114 -31.88 -24.55 3.49
CA PHE A 114 -31.10 -23.48 4.13
C PHE A 114 -29.63 -23.87 4.24
N MET A 115 -29.33 -25.12 4.55
CA MET A 115 -27.97 -25.63 4.57
C MET A 115 -27.31 -25.49 3.19
N ALA A 116 -27.99 -25.91 2.12
CA ALA A 116 -27.48 -25.77 0.76
C ALA A 116 -27.22 -24.29 0.39
N LEU A 117 -28.17 -23.40 0.68
CA LEU A 117 -28.02 -21.96 0.44
C LEU A 117 -26.88 -21.36 1.27
N GLY A 118 -26.77 -21.76 2.54
CA GLY A 118 -25.72 -21.33 3.46
C GLY A 118 -24.33 -21.73 2.96
N ILE A 119 -24.16 -22.97 2.48
CA ILE A 119 -22.89 -23.42 1.87
C ILE A 119 -22.53 -22.57 0.66
N VAL A 120 -23.49 -22.31 -0.24
CA VAL A 120 -23.25 -21.48 -1.44
C VAL A 120 -22.82 -20.06 -1.05
N LEU A 121 -23.51 -19.43 -0.10
CA LEU A 121 -23.16 -18.09 0.38
C LEU A 121 -21.81 -18.08 1.09
N TYR A 122 -21.50 -19.11 1.89
CA TYR A 122 -20.23 -19.25 2.57
C TYR A 122 -19.07 -19.32 1.59
N ILE A 123 -19.20 -20.11 0.51
CA ILE A 123 -18.17 -20.19 -0.54
C ILE A 123 -18.07 -18.86 -1.29
N ALA A 124 -19.21 -18.27 -1.70
CA ALA A 124 -19.24 -17.04 -2.48
C ALA A 124 -18.59 -15.85 -1.75
N ALA A 125 -18.78 -15.73 -0.43
CA ALA A 125 -18.14 -14.69 0.40
C ALA A 125 -16.76 -15.12 0.94
N GLY A 126 -16.53 -16.43 1.10
CA GLY A 126 -15.29 -16.99 1.61
C GLY A 126 -14.13 -16.83 0.63
N ILE A 127 -14.36 -17.07 -0.67
CA ILE A 127 -13.36 -16.88 -1.72
C ILE A 127 -12.76 -15.46 -1.70
N PRO A 128 -13.55 -14.38 -1.82
CA PRO A 128 -12.99 -13.03 -1.78
C PRO A 128 -12.34 -12.71 -0.43
N ASN A 129 -12.84 -13.24 0.70
CA ASN A 129 -12.20 -13.04 2.01
C ASN A 129 -10.78 -13.68 2.06
N ILE A 130 -10.61 -14.86 1.46
CA ILE A 130 -9.29 -15.50 1.32
C ILE A 130 -8.40 -14.65 0.42
N LEU A 131 -8.88 -14.17 -0.72
CA LEU A 131 -8.11 -13.34 -1.65
C LEU A 131 -7.64 -12.01 -1.02
N LEU A 132 -8.51 -11.36 -0.23
CA LEU A 132 -8.15 -10.18 0.55
C LEU A 132 -7.05 -10.49 1.57
N SER A 133 -7.14 -11.65 2.23
CA SER A 133 -6.15 -12.11 3.20
C SER A 133 -4.81 -12.44 2.53
N VAL A 134 -4.82 -13.00 1.31
CA VAL A 134 -3.60 -13.24 0.51
C VAL A 134 -2.89 -11.92 0.19
N ARG A 135 -3.63 -10.92 -0.30
CA ARG A 135 -3.06 -9.58 -0.57
C ARG A 135 -2.59 -8.87 0.71
N ARG A 136 -3.22 -9.16 1.85
CA ARG A 136 -2.78 -8.66 3.15
C ARG A 136 -1.48 -9.33 3.60
N CYS A 137 -1.30 -10.64 3.36
CA CYS A 137 -0.03 -11.34 3.55
C CYS A 137 1.07 -10.73 2.67
N HIS A 138 0.77 -10.46 1.41
CA HIS A 138 1.71 -9.81 0.49
C HIS A 138 2.18 -8.44 1.00
N ASP A 139 1.29 -7.68 1.64
CA ASP A 139 1.64 -6.38 2.23
C ASP A 139 2.57 -6.48 3.45
N ILE A 140 2.58 -7.61 4.17
CA ILE A 140 3.56 -7.90 5.23
C ILE A 140 4.73 -8.77 4.74
N ASN A 141 4.92 -8.86 3.42
CA ASN A 141 5.98 -9.60 2.74
C ASN A 141 5.99 -11.11 3.05
N HIS A 142 4.81 -11.72 3.17
CA HIS A 142 4.61 -13.16 3.25
C HIS A 142 3.79 -13.66 2.05
N SER A 143 4.02 -14.90 1.62
CA SER A 143 3.23 -15.54 0.57
C SER A 143 1.82 -15.89 1.06
N GLY A 144 0.88 -16.07 0.12
CA GLY A 144 -0.48 -16.52 0.44
C GLY A 144 -0.54 -17.86 1.19
N TRP A 145 0.46 -18.73 1.01
CA TRP A 145 0.60 -19.99 1.74
C TRP A 145 0.69 -19.82 3.26
N PHE A 146 1.11 -18.64 3.73
CA PHE A 146 1.12 -18.29 5.15
C PHE A 146 -0.26 -18.42 5.81
N LEU A 147 -1.35 -18.27 5.03
CA LEU A 147 -2.72 -18.44 5.52
C LEU A 147 -3.04 -19.88 5.91
N LEU A 148 -2.35 -20.90 5.38
CA LEU A 148 -2.61 -22.28 5.76
C LEU A 148 -2.32 -22.55 7.24
N LEU A 149 -1.47 -21.74 7.87
CA LEU A 149 -1.25 -21.82 9.31
C LEU A 149 -2.52 -21.54 10.11
N ALA A 150 -3.49 -20.81 9.54
CA ALA A 150 -4.79 -20.57 10.18
C ALA A 150 -5.64 -21.85 10.33
N LEU A 151 -5.29 -22.94 9.64
CA LEU A 151 -5.95 -24.23 9.83
C LEU A 151 -5.52 -24.94 11.12
N LEU A 152 -4.40 -24.52 11.72
CA LEU A 152 -3.97 -25.01 13.03
C LEU A 152 -4.77 -24.28 14.13
N PRO A 153 -5.16 -24.95 15.24
CA PRO A 153 -5.98 -24.33 16.29
C PRO A 153 -5.45 -23.00 16.80
N ILE A 154 -4.13 -22.93 17.05
CA ILE A 154 -3.45 -21.73 17.50
C ILE A 154 -3.33 -20.69 16.37
N GLY A 155 -3.00 -21.14 15.15
CA GLY A 155 -2.87 -20.26 14.00
C GLY A 155 -4.19 -19.61 13.58
N ASN A 156 -5.33 -20.27 13.81
CA ASN A 156 -6.67 -19.72 13.55
C ASN A 156 -6.93 -18.43 14.35
N ILE A 157 -6.25 -18.25 15.48
CA ILE A 157 -6.34 -17.04 16.30
C ILE A 157 -5.21 -16.08 15.94
N ILE A 158 -3.97 -16.57 15.86
CA ILE A 158 -2.79 -15.71 15.67
C ILE A 158 -2.76 -15.06 14.29
N ILE A 159 -3.07 -15.80 13.22
CA ILE A 159 -2.94 -15.29 11.85
C ILE A 159 -3.90 -14.13 11.59
N PRO A 160 -5.21 -14.22 11.90
CA PRO A 160 -6.12 -13.07 11.74
C PRO A 160 -5.70 -11.85 12.57
N LEU A 161 -5.26 -12.03 13.81
CA LEU A 161 -4.78 -10.94 14.66
C LEU A 161 -3.54 -10.26 14.04
N LEU A 162 -2.59 -11.06 13.54
CA LEU A 162 -1.41 -10.55 12.86
C LEU A 162 -1.81 -9.75 11.61
N LEU A 163 -2.72 -10.26 10.78
CA LEU A 163 -3.18 -9.55 9.58
C LEU A 163 -3.92 -8.24 9.90
N LEU A 164 -4.62 -8.19 11.04
CA LEU A 164 -5.36 -7.01 11.48
C LEU A 164 -4.44 -5.92 12.05
N PHE A 165 -3.47 -6.29 12.88
CA PHE A 165 -2.68 -5.34 13.67
C PHE A 165 -1.28 -5.05 13.13
N LYS A 166 -0.62 -6.00 12.47
CA LYS A 166 0.75 -5.79 11.96
C LYS A 166 0.76 -4.67 10.93
N LYS A 167 1.78 -3.81 10.93
CA LYS A 167 2.01 -2.82 9.87
C LYS A 167 2.47 -3.53 8.58
N GLY A 168 2.09 -3.00 7.42
CA GLY A 168 2.69 -3.40 6.13
C GLY A 168 4.18 -3.06 6.06
N THR A 169 4.90 -3.63 5.09
CA THR A 169 6.31 -3.31 4.83
C THR A 169 6.46 -1.93 4.22
N ASP A 170 7.39 -1.13 4.73
CA ASP A 170 7.67 0.20 4.17
C ASP A 170 8.40 0.07 2.82
N GLY A 171 7.99 0.87 1.84
CA GLY A 171 8.60 0.85 0.50
C GLY A 171 8.18 -0.34 -0.37
N PRO A 172 8.71 -0.46 -1.60
CA PRO A 172 8.38 -1.55 -2.50
C PRO A 172 8.86 -2.91 -1.95
N ASN A 173 8.07 -3.97 -2.18
CA ASN A 173 8.44 -5.34 -1.86
C ASN A 173 8.22 -6.26 -3.08
N THR A 174 8.45 -7.56 -2.93
CA THR A 174 8.33 -8.55 -4.02
C THR A 174 6.93 -8.66 -4.64
N TYR A 175 5.91 -8.13 -3.96
CA TYR A 175 4.52 -8.14 -4.38
C TYR A 175 4.01 -6.79 -4.91
N GLY A 176 4.82 -5.73 -4.85
CA GLY A 176 4.46 -4.44 -5.42
C GLY A 176 4.94 -3.21 -4.64
N ALA A 177 4.66 -2.04 -5.23
CA ALA A 177 4.84 -0.75 -4.59
C ALA A 177 4.02 -0.60 -3.30
N ASP A 178 4.50 0.23 -2.38
CA ASP A 178 3.85 0.50 -1.10
C ASP A 178 2.47 1.16 -1.30
N PRO A 179 1.37 0.58 -0.78
CA PRO A 179 0.03 1.17 -0.86
C PRO A 179 -0.11 2.51 -0.12
N LEU A 180 0.82 2.83 0.77
CA LEU A 180 0.87 4.10 1.50
C LEU A 180 2.07 4.96 1.10
N GLY A 181 2.93 4.46 0.20
CA GLY A 181 4.11 5.17 -0.24
C GLY A 181 3.76 6.36 -1.14
N PRO A 182 4.63 7.38 -1.19
CA PRO A 182 4.49 8.45 -2.16
C PRO A 182 4.49 7.85 -3.57
N TYR A 183 3.57 8.32 -4.42
CA TYR A 183 3.57 7.96 -5.83
C TYR A 183 4.89 8.40 -6.45
N VAL A 184 5.69 7.46 -6.95
CA VAL A 184 6.90 7.79 -7.71
C VAL A 184 6.42 8.29 -9.07
N VAL A 185 6.39 9.62 -9.25
CA VAL A 185 6.29 10.22 -10.59
C VAL A 185 7.64 9.98 -11.24
N ILE A 186 7.71 9.01 -12.16
CA ILE A 186 8.86 8.92 -13.05
C ILE A 186 8.70 10.07 -14.03
N CYS A 187 9.39 11.19 -13.77
CA CYS A 187 9.64 12.19 -14.79
C CYS A 187 10.34 11.46 -15.94
N ARG A 188 9.62 11.22 -17.04
CA ARG A 188 10.22 10.68 -18.25
C ARG A 188 11.14 11.79 -18.75
N ASP A 189 12.45 11.55 -18.75
CA ASP A 189 13.40 12.53 -19.27
C ASP A 189 12.97 12.95 -20.68
N ALA A 190 13.00 14.25 -20.93
CA ALA A 190 12.51 14.84 -22.18
C ALA A 190 13.40 14.50 -23.39
N SER A 191 14.35 13.57 -23.27
CA SER A 191 15.26 13.13 -24.33
C SER A 191 14.69 12.06 -25.27
N ASP A 192 13.49 11.54 -24.99
CA ASP A 192 12.78 10.58 -25.86
C ASP A 192 11.89 11.26 -26.93
N ARG A 193 12.27 12.45 -27.42
CA ARG A 193 11.63 13.13 -28.55
C ARG A 193 12.62 13.47 -29.65
#